data_AF-A0A8C6FKN5-F1
#
_entry.id   AF-A0A8C6FKN5-F1
#
_cell.length_a   1.000
_cell.length_b   1.000
_cell.length_c   1.000
_cell.angle_alpha   90.00
_cell.angle_beta   90.00
_cell.angle_gamma   90.00
#
_symmetry.space_group_name_H-M   'P 1'
#
loop_
_entity.id
_entity.type
_entity.pdbx_description
1 polymer ?
#
loop_
_entity_poly.entity_id
_entity_poly.type
_entity_poly.pdbx_seq_one_letter_code
_entity_poly.pdbx_strand_id
1 'polypeptide(L)'
;MVSVSPCAYRNRYIFADELYLGSGCPVTRIQTYMYDFIYPVYECGIRIKVVSEEALLFQTELYFNPRNVCGGPQKIPLECSAS
;
A
#
# COMPACT_ATOMS: atom_id res chain seq x y z
N MET A 1 -8.42 -0.97 4.21
CA MET A 1 -8.19 -1.66 2.92
C MET A 1 -7.44 -0.69 2.02
N VAL A 2 -6.37 -1.15 1.37
CA VAL A 2 -5.67 -0.37 0.33
C VAL A 2 -5.85 -1.10 -0.98
N SER A 3 -6.29 -0.38 -2.01
CA SER A 3 -6.47 -0.94 -3.36
C SER A 3 -5.59 -0.19 -4.34
N VAL A 4 -4.83 -0.92 -5.13
CA VAL A 4 -3.85 -0.38 -6.09
C VAL A 4 -4.22 -0.84 -7.48
N SER A 5 -4.25 0.08 -8.44
CA SER A 5 -4.38 -0.27 -9.85
C SER A 5 -3.02 -0.74 -10.40
N PRO A 6 -2.95 -1.85 -11.16
CA PRO A 6 -1.71 -2.32 -11.76
C PRO A 6 -1.20 -1.44 -12.92
N CYS A 7 -1.94 -0.39 -13.28
CA CYS A 7 -1.57 0.53 -14.35
C CYS A 7 -0.67 1.67 -13.82
N ALA A 8 0.64 1.57 -14.06
CA ALA A 8 1.58 2.64 -13.77
C ALA A 8 1.68 3.68 -14.90
N TYR A 9 2.35 4.79 -14.61
CA TYR A 9 2.73 5.81 -15.58
C TYR A 9 3.41 5.18 -16.83
N ARG A 10 2.97 5.60 -18.03
CA ARG A 10 3.37 5.05 -19.35
C ARG A 10 2.94 3.60 -19.65
N ASN A 11 1.76 3.17 -19.21
CA ASN A 11 1.19 1.84 -19.51
C ASN A 11 2.09 0.68 -19.08
N ARG A 12 2.93 0.88 -18.05
CA ARG A 12 3.68 -0.23 -17.46
C ARG A 12 2.76 -0.98 -16.53
N TYR A 13 2.68 -2.29 -16.73
CA TYR A 13 1.97 -3.18 -15.84
C TYR A 13 2.86 -3.47 -14.62
N ILE A 14 2.35 -3.16 -13.43
CA ILE A 14 2.98 -3.51 -12.16
C ILE A 14 2.54 -4.92 -11.79
N PHE A 15 3.48 -5.80 -11.47
CA PHE A 15 3.17 -7.12 -10.95
C PHE A 15 2.89 -7.07 -9.44
N ALA A 16 2.01 -7.94 -8.95
CA ALA A 16 1.58 -7.94 -7.55
C ALA A 16 2.75 -8.10 -6.53
N ASP A 17 3.80 -8.82 -6.89
CA ASP A 17 4.99 -9.03 -6.05
C ASP A 17 6.00 -7.88 -6.11
N GLU A 18 5.84 -6.94 -7.05
CA GLU A 18 6.59 -5.68 -7.05
C GLU A 18 6.04 -4.72 -5.99
N LEU A 19 4.92 -5.05 -5.35
CA LEU A 19 4.26 -4.24 -4.34
C LEU A 19 4.24 -4.94 -2.99
N TYR A 20 4.52 -4.17 -1.93
CA TYR A 20 4.30 -4.61 -0.56
C TYR A 20 3.89 -3.45 0.35
N LEU A 21 3.11 -3.76 1.37
CA LEU A 21 2.64 -2.80 2.36
C LEU A 21 3.53 -2.82 3.61
N GLY A 22 3.94 -1.64 4.04
CA GLY A 22 4.71 -1.34 5.24
C GLY A 22 5.89 -2.30 5.43
N SER A 23 5.78 -3.20 6.42
CA SER A 23 6.85 -4.12 6.80
C SER A 23 7.05 -5.33 5.86
N GLY A 24 6.65 -5.24 4.59
CA GLY A 24 6.84 -6.32 3.60
C GLY A 24 5.60 -7.19 3.34
N CYS A 25 4.40 -6.73 3.70
CA CYS A 25 3.19 -7.51 3.50
C CYS A 25 2.77 -7.58 2.02
N PRO A 26 2.56 -8.78 1.44
CA PRO A 26 2.20 -8.93 0.03
C PRO A 26 0.75 -8.56 -0.27
N VAL A 27 0.40 -8.54 -1.56
CA VAL A 27 -1.00 -8.41 -2.02
C VAL A 27 -1.83 -9.58 -1.49
N THR A 28 -2.97 -9.29 -0.87
CA THR A 28 -3.86 -10.31 -0.30
C THR A 28 -4.87 -10.87 -1.30
N ARG A 29 -5.33 -10.03 -2.24
CA ARG A 29 -6.28 -10.42 -3.27
C ARG A 29 -5.94 -9.73 -4.59
N ILE A 30 -5.89 -10.53 -5.65
CA ILE A 30 -5.61 -10.09 -7.01
C ILE A 30 -6.91 -10.10 -7.82
N GLN A 31 -7.27 -8.97 -8.41
CA GLN A 31 -8.37 -8.82 -9.35
C GLN A 31 -7.83 -8.33 -10.70
N THR A 32 -8.62 -8.45 -11.77
CA THR A 32 -8.18 -8.15 -13.15
C THR A 32 -7.53 -6.77 -13.31
N TYR A 33 -7.98 -5.76 -12.55
CA TYR A 33 -7.47 -4.38 -12.63
C TYR A 33 -7.20 -3.77 -11.25
N MET A 34 -7.09 -4.59 -10.21
CA MET A 34 -6.93 -4.10 -8.85
C MET A 34 -6.21 -5.13 -7.97
N TYR A 35 -5.31 -4.65 -7.13
CA TYR A 35 -4.64 -5.42 -6.09
C TYR A 35 -5.06 -4.89 -4.74
N ASP A 36 -5.64 -5.76 -3.91
CA ASP A 36 -6.10 -5.38 -2.58
C ASP A 36 -5.13 -5.88 -1.50
N PHE A 37 -4.80 -4.97 -0.59
CA PHE A 37 -4.13 -5.24 0.68
C PHE A 37 -5.18 -5.13 1.79
N ILE A 38 -5.59 -6.29 2.30
CA ILE A 38 -6.59 -6.45 3.35
C ILE A 38 -5.88 -7.00 4.58
N TYR A 39 -5.42 -6.08 5.44
CA TYR A 39 -4.75 -6.39 6.69
C TYR A 39 -5.45 -5.69 7.86
N PRO A 40 -5.39 -6.29 9.07
CA PRO A 40 -5.75 -5.60 10.29
C PRO A 40 -4.89 -4.35 10.50
N VAL A 41 -5.45 -3.30 11.10
CA VAL A 41 -4.77 -2.00 11.32
C VAL A 41 -3.59 -2.05 12.30
N TYR A 42 -3.40 -3.18 13.00
CA TYR A 42 -2.28 -3.43 13.90
C TYR A 42 -1.17 -4.28 13.24
N GLU A 43 -1.36 -4.72 11.98
CA GLU A 43 -0.37 -5.50 11.23
C GLU A 43 0.38 -4.64 10.21
N CYS A 44 1.38 -5.25 9.56
CA CYS A 44 2.10 -4.67 8.43
C CYS A 44 2.78 -3.32 8.72
N GLY A 45 3.05 -3.01 9.98
CA GLY A 45 3.64 -1.74 10.39
C GLY A 45 2.72 -0.53 10.26
N ILE A 46 1.39 -0.75 10.17
CA ILE A 46 0.40 0.34 10.21
C ILE A 46 0.46 1.01 11.58
N ARG A 47 0.61 2.34 11.59
CA ARG A 47 0.70 3.17 12.79
C ARG A 47 -0.62 3.86 13.03
N ILE A 48 -1.08 3.89 14.28
CA ILE A 48 -2.31 4.57 14.68
C ILE A 48 -1.91 5.78 15.53
N LYS A 49 -2.47 6.94 15.20
CA LYS A 49 -2.34 8.17 15.97
C LYS A 49 -3.73 8.66 16.37
N VAL A 50 -3.89 9.02 17.63
CA VAL A 50 -5.10 9.67 18.12
C VAL A 50 -4.94 11.17 17.84
N VAL A 51 -5.80 11.74 17.01
CA VAL A 51 -5.76 13.16 16.62
C VAL A 51 -6.74 13.98 17.45
N SER A 52 -7.90 13.41 17.81
CA SER A 52 -8.86 13.96 18.75
C SER A 52 -9.58 12.83 19.52
N GLU A 53 -10.51 13.15 20.42
CA GLU A 53 -11.32 12.14 21.13
C GLU A 53 -12.07 11.21 20.18
N GLU A 54 -12.42 11.68 18.98
CA GLU A 54 -13.22 10.96 18.00
C GLU A 54 -12.43 10.58 16.74
N ALA A 55 -11.26 11.17 16.50
CA ALA A 55 -10.52 10.96 15.26
C ALA A 55 -9.24 10.12 15.45
N LEU A 56 -9.19 9.00 14.73
CA LEU A 56 -7.99 8.17 14.58
C LEU A 56 -7.37 8.38 13.21
N LEU A 57 -6.06 8.55 13.17
CA LEU A 57 -5.26 8.61 11.96
C LEU A 57 -4.41 7.34 11.82
N PHE A 58 -4.65 6.60 10.77
CA PHE A 58 -3.87 5.44 10.34
C PHE A 58 -2.83 5.89 9.32
N GLN A 59 -1.58 5.55 9.56
CA GLN A 59 -0.47 5.85 8.67
C GLN A 59 0.25 4.55 8.29
N THR A 60 0.49 4.35 7.01
CA THR A 60 1.30 3.25 6.50
C THR A 60 1.98 3.68 5.20
N GLU A 61 2.70 2.76 4.58
CA GLU A 61 3.59 3.04 3.47
C GLU A 61 3.43 1.91 2.45
N LEU A 62 3.20 2.24 1.19
CA LEU A 62 3.23 1.28 0.09
C LEU A 62 4.58 1.38 -0.60
N TYR A 63 5.20 0.23 -0.84
CA TYR A 63 6.47 0.13 -1.51
C TYR A 63 6.30 -0.49 -2.88
N PHE A 64 6.92 0.12 -3.88
CA PHE A 64 7.03 -0.40 -5.23
C PHE A 64 8.49 -0.68 -5.56
N ASN A 65 8.84 -1.94 -5.78
CA ASN A 65 10.18 -2.38 -6.12
C ASN A 65 10.18 -3.03 -7.52
N PRO A 66 10.52 -2.29 -8.58
CA PRO A 66 10.46 -2.79 -9.95
C PRO A 66 11.51 -3.87 -10.20
N ARG A 67 11.13 -4.97 -10.88
CA ARG A 67 12.06 -6.08 -11.16
C ARG A 67 13.16 -5.73 -12.16
N ASN A 68 12.83 -4.95 -13.19
CA ASN A 68 13.65 -4.82 -14.42
C ASN A 68 13.79 -3.38 -14.94
N VAL A 69 13.51 -2.37 -14.13
CA VAL A 69 13.57 -0.96 -14.55
C VAL A 69 14.72 -0.26 -13.85
N CYS A 70 15.42 0.65 -14.55
CA CYS A 70 16.38 1.60 -13.99
C CYS A 70 15.71 2.66 -13.08
N GLY A 71 15.04 2.21 -12.02
CA GLY A 71 14.42 3.04 -11.00
C GLY A 71 14.53 2.32 -9.66
N GLY A 72 15.00 3.03 -8.64
CA GLY A 72 15.09 2.45 -7.29
C GLY A 72 13.70 2.19 -6.69
N PRO A 73 13.65 1.49 -5.55
CA PRO A 73 12.41 1.29 -4.80
C PRO A 73 11.73 2.63 -4.53
N GLN A 74 10.44 2.71 -4.82
CA GLN A 74 9.61 3.87 -4.52
C GLN A 74 8.79 3.61 -3.26
N LYS A 75 8.69 4.64 -2.43
CA LYS A 75 7.90 4.64 -1.20
C LYS A 75 6.77 5.65 -1.35
N ILE A 76 5.55 5.19 -1.10
CA ILE A 76 4.32 5.97 -1.23
C ILE A 76 3.67 6.04 0.15
N PRO A 77 3.68 7.19 0.84
CA PRO A 77 3.02 7.32 2.13
C PRO A 77 1.49 7.25 1.95
N LEU A 78 0.82 6.51 2.83
CA LEU A 78 -0.62 6.36 2.86
C LEU A 78 -1.16 6.80 4.21
N GLU A 79 -2.22 7.59 4.18
CA GLU A 79 -2.90 8.09 5.37
C GLU A 79 -4.40 7.86 5.24
N CYS A 80 -5.04 7.49 6.34
CA CYS A 80 -6.48 7.29 6.42
C CYS A 80 -6.96 7.78 7.78
N SER A 81 -8.00 8.60 7.81
CA SER A 81 -8.66 9.00 9.05
C SER A 81 -9.97 8.26 9.22
N ALA A 82 -10.28 7.82 10.44
CA ALA A 82 -11.60 7.36 10.83
C ALA A 82 -12.11 8.23 11.99
N SER A 83 -13.37 8.64 11.91
CA SER A 83 -14.12 9.39 12.90
C SER A 83 -15.48 8.74 13.12
#